data_AF-A0A5Q0LBX3-F1
#
_entry.id   AF-A0A5Q0LBX3-F1
#
_cell.length_a   1.000
_cell.length_b   1.000
_cell.length_c   1.000
_cell.angle_alpha   90.00
_cell.angle_beta   90.00
_cell.angle_gamma   90.00
#
_symmetry.space_group_name_H-M   'P 1'
#
loop_
_entity.id
_entity.type
_entity.pdbx_description
1 polymer ?
#
loop_
_entity_poly.entity_id
_entity_poly.type
_entity_poly.pdbx_seq_one_letter_code
_entity_poly.pdbx_strand_id
1 'polypeptide(L)'
;MGYELYREVKVWAPPSLTHREKLTAMVLADDANDRSRLTWNSAVDAEIMRHAMVKNDRDMRKILARLQDEKVIEHAGGGHNGKVAKYRFLHLHPDGCPGEAGCGCPLTLAVQNEPATSPKEVQTGPTTGSVAGPIRTPNSEGSVQKEPPTDGVAGSNWHRSRFESNPPTPLSPQLPPLSLAEQLVRDSGAVADDERETFIDWITTTHKPNGPAWWRTVANNNDFAALAEKWRADQPTKPASKTPAWCGHCGDDNPAARFNPNFRLLDGAPCPDCHPDARRSKTA
;
A
#
# COMPACT_ATOMS: atom_id res chain seq x y z
N MET A 1 -3.12 16.28 13.82
CA MET A 1 -2.07 15.28 13.61
C MET A 1 -2.03 14.45 14.87
N GLY A 2 -2.00 13.11 14.72
CA GLY A 2 -2.50 12.12 15.70
C GLY A 2 -1.73 11.98 17.01
N TYR A 3 -1.38 13.09 17.66
CA TYR A 3 -0.41 13.13 18.74
C TYR A 3 -0.96 12.57 20.07
N GLU A 4 -2.29 12.60 20.27
CA GLU A 4 -2.92 11.98 21.44
C GLU A 4 -2.98 10.46 21.27
N LEU A 5 -3.41 10.00 20.08
CA LEU A 5 -3.42 8.57 19.73
C LEU A 5 -2.02 7.96 19.75
N TYR A 6 -1.02 8.65 19.18
CA TYR A 6 0.37 8.21 19.21
C TYR A 6 0.87 7.99 20.64
N ARG A 7 0.55 8.91 21.57
CA ARG A 7 0.90 8.79 22.98
C ARG A 7 0.17 7.62 23.65
N GLU A 8 -1.13 7.47 23.38
CA GLU A 8 -1.94 6.39 23.90
C GLU A 8 -1.38 5.02 23.48
N VAL A 9 -1.11 4.81 22.18
CA VAL A 9 -0.49 3.59 21.66
C VAL A 9 0.93 3.38 22.22
N LYS A 10 1.73 4.44 22.36
CA LYS A 10 3.09 4.32 22.92
C LYS A 10 3.08 3.76 24.35
N VAL A 11 2.16 4.22 25.20
CA VAL A 11 2.05 3.83 26.61
C VAL A 11 1.28 2.53 26.80
N TRP A 12 0.12 2.39 26.15
CA TRP A 12 -0.89 1.35 26.44
C TRP A 12 -0.98 0.24 25.37
N ALA A 13 -0.16 0.25 24.32
CA ALA A 13 -0.12 -0.90 23.39
C ALA A 13 0.22 -2.21 24.13
N PRO A 14 -0.51 -3.31 23.87
CA PRO A 14 -0.29 -4.60 24.51
C PRO A 14 1.17 -5.09 24.42
N PRO A 15 1.73 -5.68 25.49
CA PRO A 15 3.10 -6.21 25.50
C PRO A 15 3.26 -7.49 24.66
N SER A 16 2.16 -8.09 24.20
CA SER A 16 2.08 -9.17 23.23
C SER A 16 2.55 -8.78 21.83
N LEU A 17 2.49 -7.48 21.49
CA LEU A 17 2.91 -6.97 20.18
C LEU A 17 4.43 -6.95 20.04
N THR A 18 4.91 -7.45 18.91
CA THR A 18 6.31 -7.29 18.51
C THR A 18 6.67 -5.82 18.30
N HIS A 19 7.96 -5.49 18.39
CA HIS A 19 8.46 -4.14 18.14
C HIS A 19 7.99 -3.56 16.79
N ARG A 20 7.86 -4.40 15.74
CA ARG A 20 7.41 -3.98 14.41
C ARG A 20 5.90 -3.70 14.36
N GLU A 21 5.10 -4.52 15.02
CA GLU A 21 3.65 -4.30 15.12
C GLU A 21 3.36 -3.03 15.94
N LYS A 22 4.08 -2.81 17.05
CA LYS A 22 4.00 -1.57 17.84
C LYS A 22 4.43 -0.34 17.05
N LEU A 23 5.53 -0.40 16.28
CA LEU A 23 5.94 0.69 15.38
C LEU A 23 4.85 0.99 14.33
N THR A 24 4.28 -0.04 13.72
CA THR A 24 3.21 0.11 12.72
C THR A 24 1.97 0.76 13.34
N ALA A 25 1.56 0.34 14.54
CA ALA A 25 0.46 0.96 15.27
C ALA A 25 0.73 2.45 15.59
N MET A 26 1.97 2.80 15.96
CA MET A 26 2.35 4.19 16.22
C MET A 26 2.34 5.06 14.95
N VAL A 27 2.77 4.53 13.80
CA VAL A 27 2.71 5.23 12.50
C VAL A 27 1.26 5.43 12.04
N LEU A 28 0.42 4.40 12.16
CA LEU A 28 -1.01 4.48 11.85
C LEU A 28 -1.75 5.44 12.80
N ALA A 29 -1.29 5.59 14.04
CA ALA A 29 -1.87 6.52 15.00
C ALA A 29 -1.58 7.99 14.65
N ASP A 30 -0.41 8.29 14.09
CA ASP A 30 -0.06 9.65 13.64
C ASP A 30 -0.87 10.07 12.38
N ASP A 31 -1.13 9.12 11.48
CA ASP A 31 -2.06 9.25 10.33
C ASP A 31 -3.55 9.28 10.75
N ALA A 32 -3.88 8.95 12.00
CA ALA A 32 -5.26 8.95 12.46
C ALA A 32 -5.74 10.31 12.96
N ASN A 33 -7.04 10.54 12.83
CA ASN A 33 -7.71 11.68 13.45
C ASN A 33 -7.96 11.39 14.94
N ASP A 34 -7.40 12.17 15.86
CA ASP A 34 -7.50 11.94 17.31
C ASP A 34 -8.95 11.80 17.81
N ARG A 35 -9.90 12.57 17.23
CA ARG A 35 -11.30 12.60 17.66
C ARG A 35 -12.12 11.43 17.13
N SER A 36 -12.02 11.11 15.84
CA SER A 36 -12.80 10.01 15.23
C SER A 36 -12.07 8.66 15.29
N ARG A 37 -10.80 8.68 15.68
CA ARG A 37 -9.85 7.56 15.78
C ARG A 37 -9.61 6.83 14.44
N LEU A 38 -10.01 7.42 13.31
CA LEU A 38 -9.94 6.85 11.96
C LEU A 38 -8.68 7.28 11.19
N THR A 39 -8.08 6.36 10.42
CA THR A 39 -6.91 6.64 9.56
C THR A 39 -7.26 7.50 8.34
N TRP A 40 -6.44 8.51 8.02
CA TRP A 40 -6.64 9.38 6.85
C TRP A 40 -6.25 8.73 5.53
N ASN A 41 -5.24 7.86 5.52
CA ASN A 41 -4.74 7.20 4.32
C ASN A 41 -5.03 5.69 4.30
N SER A 42 -4.41 4.97 3.37
CA SER A 42 -4.44 3.51 3.29
C SER A 42 -3.39 2.92 4.22
N ALA A 43 -3.70 1.84 4.93
CA ALA A 43 -2.67 1.15 5.72
C ALA A 43 -1.56 0.52 4.83
N VAL A 44 -1.80 0.33 3.53
CA VAL A 44 -0.79 -0.06 2.53
C VAL A 44 -0.29 1.11 1.68
N ASP A 45 -0.47 2.36 2.14
CA ASP A 45 0.13 3.53 1.50
C ASP A 45 1.66 3.46 1.54
N ALA A 46 2.31 3.93 0.48
CA ALA A 46 3.77 3.84 0.34
C ALA A 46 4.55 4.69 1.36
N GLU A 47 3.99 5.77 1.89
CA GLU A 47 4.57 6.54 2.98
C GLU A 47 4.40 5.83 4.33
N ILE A 48 3.19 5.36 4.64
CA ILE A 48 2.91 4.58 5.84
C ILE A 48 3.77 3.31 5.90
N MET A 49 3.90 2.57 4.80
CA MET A 49 4.75 1.37 4.75
C MET A 49 6.23 1.70 4.96
N ARG A 50 6.75 2.80 4.39
CA ARG A 50 8.13 3.25 4.62
C ARG A 50 8.37 3.60 6.09
N HIS A 51 7.51 4.40 6.69
CA HIS A 51 7.63 4.80 8.11
C HIS A 51 7.46 3.62 9.07
N ALA A 52 6.57 2.67 8.78
CA ALA A 52 6.38 1.44 9.55
C ALA A 52 7.49 0.38 9.32
N MET A 53 8.45 0.64 8.41
CA MET A 53 9.47 -0.32 7.97
C MET A 53 8.88 -1.64 7.46
N VAL A 54 7.73 -1.58 6.77
CA VAL A 54 7.05 -2.72 6.17
C VAL A 54 7.34 -2.78 4.68
N LYS A 55 7.90 -3.91 4.22
CA LYS A 55 8.38 -4.06 2.84
C LYS A 55 7.28 -4.39 1.82
N ASN A 56 6.23 -5.08 2.27
CA ASN A 56 5.22 -5.68 1.39
C ASN A 56 3.82 -5.63 2.03
N ASP A 57 2.78 -5.43 1.21
CA ASP A 57 1.36 -5.45 1.58
C ASP A 57 0.93 -6.74 2.30
N ARG A 58 1.59 -7.87 2.00
CA ARG A 58 1.30 -9.16 2.65
C ARG A 58 1.71 -9.14 4.12
N ASP A 59 2.83 -8.50 4.44
CA ASP A 59 3.29 -8.40 5.83
C ASP A 59 2.52 -7.30 6.57
N MET A 60 2.17 -6.20 5.89
CA MET A 60 1.26 -5.19 6.44
C MET A 60 -0.08 -5.80 6.83
N ARG A 61 -0.70 -6.62 5.96
CA ARG A 61 -1.97 -7.31 6.28
C ARG A 61 -1.87 -8.29 7.45
N LYS A 62 -0.74 -8.96 7.65
CA LYS A 62 -0.51 -9.80 8.86
C LYS A 62 -0.45 -8.93 10.12
N ILE A 63 0.29 -7.83 10.08
CA ILE A 63 0.40 -6.89 11.21
C ILE A 63 -0.99 -6.32 11.56
N LEU A 64 -1.76 -5.89 10.55
CA LEU A 64 -3.12 -5.37 10.75
C LEU A 64 -4.07 -6.42 11.36
N ALA A 65 -3.97 -7.68 10.96
CA ALA A 65 -4.74 -8.77 11.58
C ALA A 65 -4.36 -8.95 13.06
N ARG A 66 -3.05 -8.94 13.39
CA ARG A 66 -2.58 -9.05 14.78
C ARG A 66 -3.00 -7.86 15.64
N LEU A 67 -3.01 -6.65 15.09
CA LEU A 67 -3.53 -5.45 15.76
C LEU A 67 -5.05 -5.50 15.98
N GLN A 68 -5.81 -6.28 15.20
CA GLN A 68 -7.23 -6.55 15.42
C GLN A 68 -7.49 -7.65 16.44
N ASP A 69 -6.67 -8.71 16.43
CA ASP A 69 -6.70 -9.79 17.42
C ASP A 69 -6.47 -9.21 18.82
N GLU A 70 -5.41 -8.41 18.98
CA GLU A 70 -4.99 -7.75 20.22
C GLU A 70 -5.83 -6.49 20.57
N LYS A 71 -6.95 -6.25 19.88
CA LYS A 71 -7.90 -5.15 20.12
C LYS A 71 -7.28 -3.74 20.15
N VAL A 72 -6.27 -3.50 19.33
CA VAL A 72 -5.71 -2.15 19.14
C VAL A 72 -6.46 -1.37 18.09
N ILE A 73 -6.89 -2.03 17.00
CA ILE A 73 -7.67 -1.42 15.92
C ILE A 73 -8.86 -2.30 15.54
N GLU A 74 -9.88 -1.68 14.95
CA GLU A 74 -10.98 -2.35 14.25
C GLU A 74 -11.01 -1.93 12.77
N HIS A 75 -11.62 -2.76 11.92
CA HIS A 75 -11.87 -2.41 10.52
C HIS A 75 -13.13 -1.55 10.40
N ALA A 76 -12.96 -0.28 10.04
CA ALA A 76 -14.05 0.70 10.00
C ALA A 76 -14.76 0.79 8.64
N GLY A 77 -14.24 0.14 7.59
CA GLY A 77 -14.89 0.05 6.28
C GLY A 77 -13.90 0.15 5.11
N GLY A 78 -14.39 -0.12 3.89
CA GLY A 78 -13.56 -0.22 2.69
C GLY A 78 -12.99 -1.62 2.47
N GLY A 79 -11.99 -1.76 1.61
CA GLY A 79 -11.33 -3.05 1.31
C GLY A 79 -12.01 -3.90 0.23
N HIS A 80 -13.07 -3.41 -0.40
CA HIS A 80 -13.72 -4.06 -1.55
C HIS A 80 -14.01 -3.05 -2.67
N ASN A 81 -14.04 -3.51 -3.92
CA ASN A 81 -14.38 -2.72 -5.12
C ASN A 81 -13.56 -1.42 -5.25
N GLY A 82 -12.23 -1.51 -5.14
CA GLY A 82 -11.31 -0.38 -5.33
C GLY A 82 -11.29 0.66 -4.20
N LYS A 83 -12.08 0.49 -3.13
CA LYS A 83 -12.07 1.39 -1.97
C LYS A 83 -10.99 1.00 -0.97
N VAL A 84 -10.15 1.97 -0.60
CA VAL A 84 -9.13 1.85 0.46
C VAL A 84 -9.74 1.37 1.78
N ALA A 85 -9.10 0.40 2.44
CA ALA A 85 -9.49 -0.08 3.76
C ALA A 85 -9.15 0.96 4.84
N LYS A 86 -10.09 1.20 5.75
CA LYS A 86 -10.00 2.14 6.86
C LYS A 86 -10.02 1.41 8.20
N TYR A 87 -9.20 1.90 9.12
CA TYR A 87 -9.07 1.34 10.45
C TYR A 87 -9.41 2.42 11.48
N ARG A 88 -10.04 2.01 12.58
CA ARG A 88 -10.28 2.85 13.75
C ARG A 88 -9.47 2.31 14.93
N PHE A 89 -8.80 3.18 15.67
CA PHE A 89 -8.17 2.80 16.94
C PHE A 89 -9.22 2.59 18.02
N LEU A 90 -9.15 1.46 18.72
CA LEU A 90 -9.93 1.23 19.93
C LEU A 90 -9.28 1.97 21.11
N HIS A 91 -10.05 2.24 22.17
CA HIS A 91 -9.51 2.85 23.39
C HIS A 91 -8.66 1.83 24.16
N LEU A 92 -7.38 2.15 24.33
CA LEU A 92 -6.39 1.33 25.03
C LEU A 92 -6.25 1.71 26.51
N HIS A 93 -6.65 2.93 26.87
CA HIS A 93 -6.58 3.42 28.23
C HIS A 93 -7.52 2.62 29.15
N PRO A 94 -7.07 2.16 30.34
CA PRO A 94 -7.88 1.32 31.24
C PRO A 94 -9.09 2.06 31.83
N ASP A 95 -9.01 3.39 31.99
CA ASP A 95 -10.14 4.26 32.35
C ASP A 95 -11.09 4.47 31.14
N GLY A 96 -11.51 3.36 30.52
CA GLY A 96 -12.07 3.34 29.17
C GLY A 96 -13.39 4.10 29.01
N CYS A 97 -13.50 4.75 27.85
CA CYS A 97 -14.72 5.31 27.26
C CYS A 97 -15.43 6.45 28.01
N PRO A 98 -15.60 7.64 27.39
CA PRO A 98 -16.59 8.61 27.84
C PRO A 98 -18.02 8.12 27.51
N GLY A 99 -18.56 7.25 28.36
CA GLY A 99 -20.00 7.22 28.67
C GLY A 99 -20.98 6.51 27.73
N GLU A 100 -20.55 5.66 26.78
CA GLU A 100 -21.50 4.81 26.03
C GLU A 100 -21.43 3.32 26.40
N ALA A 101 -22.59 2.78 26.76
CA ALA A 101 -22.78 1.40 27.21
C ALA A 101 -22.71 0.41 26.04
N GLY A 102 -21.49 0.08 25.59
CA GLY A 102 -21.28 -0.90 24.53
C GLY A 102 -19.83 -1.34 24.29
N CYS A 103 -18.83 -0.76 24.95
CA CYS A 103 -17.43 -1.10 24.69
C CYS A 103 -17.03 -2.41 25.39
N GLY A 104 -16.95 -3.50 24.61
CA GLY A 104 -16.51 -4.81 25.09
C GLY A 104 -15.00 -4.88 25.33
N CYS A 105 -14.53 -4.38 26.46
CA CYS A 105 -13.14 -4.53 26.93
C CYS A 105 -12.89 -5.97 27.42
N PRO A 106 -11.99 -6.77 26.81
CA PRO A 106 -11.67 -8.12 27.25
C PRO A 106 -10.52 -8.11 28.28
N LEU A 107 -10.61 -7.29 29.32
CA LEU A 107 -9.63 -7.22 30.41
C LEU A 107 -10.28 -7.33 31.80
N THR A 108 -11.24 -8.25 31.93
CA THR A 108 -11.54 -8.85 33.24
C THR A 108 -10.74 -10.14 33.36
N LEU A 109 -9.65 -10.10 34.14
CA LEU A 109 -8.94 -11.31 34.58
C LEU A 109 -9.87 -12.11 35.51
N ALA A 110 -10.65 -13.02 34.94
CA ALA A 110 -11.45 -13.98 35.69
C ALA A 110 -10.50 -14.97 36.37
N VAL A 111 -10.20 -14.71 37.65
CA VAL A 111 -9.55 -15.66 38.56
C VAL A 111 -10.38 -16.94 38.61
N GLN A 112 -9.68 -18.08 38.61
CA GLN A 112 -10.24 -19.43 38.61
C GLN A 112 -11.22 -19.65 39.77
N ASN A 113 -12.32 -20.37 39.52
CA ASN A 113 -12.99 -21.26 40.48
C ASN A 113 -14.03 -22.16 39.77
N GLU A 114 -13.55 -23.28 39.24
CA GLU A 114 -14.29 -24.56 39.19
C GLU A 114 -13.92 -25.35 40.47
N PRO A 115 -14.69 -26.35 40.96
CA PRO A 115 -15.68 -27.12 40.20
C PRO A 115 -17.02 -27.44 40.90
N ALA A 116 -17.95 -28.03 40.13
CA ALA A 116 -18.50 -29.38 40.36
C ALA A 116 -20.04 -29.59 40.28
N THR A 117 -20.40 -30.74 39.69
CA THR A 117 -21.60 -31.57 39.99
C THR A 117 -22.87 -31.39 39.12
N SER A 118 -22.95 -32.20 38.05
CA SER A 118 -24.18 -32.77 37.44
C SER A 118 -24.75 -33.91 38.36
N PRO A 119 -25.92 -34.59 38.16
CA PRO A 119 -26.74 -34.71 36.93
C PRO A 119 -28.28 -34.86 37.09
N LYS A 120 -29.03 -34.99 35.96
CA LYS A 120 -30.11 -36.00 35.74
C LYS A 120 -30.76 -35.95 34.32
N GLU A 121 -30.42 -36.94 33.49
CA GLU A 121 -31.29 -38.00 32.90
C GLU A 121 -32.85 -37.80 32.93
N VAL A 122 -33.67 -38.07 31.88
CA VAL A 122 -34.12 -39.40 31.35
C VAL A 122 -35.07 -39.28 30.11
N GLN A 123 -34.86 -40.13 29.06
CA GLN A 123 -35.80 -40.76 28.06
C GLN A 123 -36.81 -39.91 27.20
N THR A 124 -37.41 -40.34 26.07
CA THR A 124 -37.54 -41.67 25.38
C THR A 124 -37.71 -41.53 23.83
N GLY A 125 -37.45 -42.60 23.05
CA GLY A 125 -37.75 -42.72 21.59
C GLY A 125 -39.23 -43.02 21.25
N PRO A 126 -39.64 -43.31 19.98
CA PRO A 126 -39.18 -44.45 19.12
C PRO A 126 -39.04 -44.08 17.60
N THR A 127 -39.09 -44.96 16.57
CA THR A 127 -38.33 -46.19 16.17
C THR A 127 -38.69 -46.59 14.71
N THR A 128 -37.89 -47.45 14.03
CA THR A 128 -38.05 -48.11 12.68
C THR A 128 -37.47 -47.33 11.46
N GLY A 129 -36.79 -47.94 10.48
CA GLY A 129 -36.27 -49.31 10.35
C GLY A 129 -35.35 -49.53 9.10
N SER A 130 -34.32 -50.39 9.29
CA SER A 130 -33.78 -51.51 8.45
C SER A 130 -34.18 -51.62 6.94
N VAL A 131 -33.36 -52.10 5.98
CA VAL A 131 -32.82 -53.49 5.83
C VAL A 131 -31.69 -53.62 4.74
N ALA A 132 -30.70 -54.51 4.98
CA ALA A 132 -29.80 -55.29 4.08
C ALA A 132 -28.69 -54.69 3.16
N GLY A 133 -27.56 -55.45 3.07
CA GLY A 133 -26.46 -55.37 2.07
C GLY A 133 -26.63 -56.40 0.91
N PRO A 134 -25.60 -57.16 0.41
CA PRO A 134 -24.28 -57.44 1.02
C PRO A 134 -23.03 -57.63 0.08
N ILE A 135 -21.82 -57.73 0.69
CA ILE A 135 -20.63 -58.62 0.36
C ILE A 135 -20.01 -58.65 -1.07
N ARG A 136 -18.69 -58.31 -1.23
CA ARG A 136 -17.52 -59.25 -1.40
C ARG A 136 -16.16 -58.55 -1.67
N THR A 137 -15.05 -59.18 -1.26
CA THR A 137 -13.60 -58.91 -1.52
C THR A 137 -12.97 -60.14 -2.25
N PRO A 138 -11.63 -60.39 -2.41
CA PRO A 138 -10.38 -59.65 -2.11
C PRO A 138 -9.23 -59.76 -3.19
N ASN A 139 -7.97 -59.47 -2.80
CA ASN A 139 -6.65 -59.87 -3.39
C ASN A 139 -6.12 -59.13 -4.66
N SER A 140 -4.80 -59.00 -4.93
CA SER A 140 -3.56 -59.42 -4.19
C SER A 140 -2.27 -58.66 -4.63
N GLU A 141 -1.37 -58.45 -3.67
CA GLU A 141 0.12 -58.62 -3.71
C GLU A 141 1.09 -57.80 -4.60
N GLY A 142 2.27 -57.50 -4.00
CA GLY A 142 3.43 -56.85 -4.64
C GLY A 142 4.46 -56.27 -3.65
N SER A 143 5.27 -57.12 -3.01
CA SER A 143 6.32 -56.75 -2.01
C SER A 143 7.71 -56.65 -2.69
N VAL A 144 8.79 -56.02 -2.16
CA VAL A 144 9.77 -56.62 -1.21
C VAL A 144 11.01 -55.69 -0.97
N GLN A 145 11.37 -55.43 0.31
CA GLN A 145 12.73 -55.12 0.88
C GLN A 145 13.52 -53.83 0.44
N LYS A 146 14.50 -53.29 1.20
CA LYS A 146 15.27 -53.78 2.38
C LYS A 146 15.85 -52.62 3.24
N GLU A 147 15.96 -52.85 4.55
CA GLU A 147 16.76 -52.10 5.55
C GLU A 147 18.17 -52.79 5.72
N PRO A 148 19.18 -52.34 6.54
CA PRO A 148 19.02 -51.80 7.91
C PRO A 148 20.16 -50.77 8.32
N PRO A 149 20.64 -50.59 9.59
CA PRO A 149 20.83 -49.25 10.18
C PRO A 149 22.28 -48.93 10.60
N THR A 150 22.54 -47.74 11.14
CA THR A 150 23.77 -47.45 11.92
C THR A 150 23.56 -46.34 12.96
N ASP A 151 23.92 -46.61 14.21
CA ASP A 151 24.04 -45.62 15.29
C ASP A 151 25.22 -44.66 15.07
N GLY A 152 25.14 -43.41 15.56
CA GLY A 152 26.20 -42.42 15.31
C GLY A 152 26.09 -41.06 16.02
N VAL A 153 26.23 -41.06 17.34
CA VAL A 153 26.95 -40.06 18.17
C VAL A 153 26.79 -38.54 17.89
N ALA A 154 26.22 -37.85 18.89
CA ALA A 154 26.51 -36.51 19.44
C ALA A 154 27.26 -35.42 18.62
N GLY A 155 26.77 -34.18 18.70
CA GLY A 155 27.59 -33.00 18.34
C GLY A 155 26.86 -31.65 18.35
N SER A 156 26.62 -31.06 19.53
CA SER A 156 26.28 -29.63 19.61
C SER A 156 27.47 -28.77 19.21
N ASN A 157 27.31 -27.81 18.30
CA ASN A 157 28.42 -26.89 17.97
C ASN A 157 27.96 -25.44 17.77
N TRP A 158 27.80 -24.73 18.89
CA TRP A 158 27.77 -23.27 18.91
C TRP A 158 29.21 -22.76 18.90
N HIS A 159 29.70 -22.15 17.82
CA HIS A 159 30.63 -21.00 17.87
C HIS A 159 30.99 -20.40 16.49
N ARG A 160 30.59 -19.14 16.30
CA ARG A 160 31.49 -17.98 16.05
C ARG A 160 32.51 -18.07 14.88
N SER A 161 32.12 -17.55 13.71
CA SER A 161 32.98 -16.91 12.70
C SER A 161 32.07 -16.14 11.72
N ARG A 162 32.40 -14.98 11.15
CA ARG A 162 33.51 -14.02 11.33
C ARG A 162 32.98 -12.62 10.92
N PHE A 163 33.64 -11.54 11.36
CA PHE A 163 33.44 -10.23 10.73
C PHE A 163 33.87 -10.31 9.26
N GLU A 164 32.94 -10.23 8.32
CA GLU A 164 33.24 -9.90 6.92
C GLU A 164 33.00 -8.41 6.71
N SER A 165 34.09 -7.67 6.81
CA SER A 165 34.16 -6.23 6.56
C SER A 165 34.01 -5.94 5.06
N ASN A 166 32.80 -6.02 4.53
CA ASN A 166 32.50 -5.44 3.22
C ASN A 166 32.45 -3.90 3.35
N PRO A 167 33.25 -3.15 2.57
CA PRO A 167 33.15 -1.70 2.56
C PRO A 167 31.79 -1.27 1.99
N PRO A 168 31.15 -0.20 2.51
CA PRO A 168 29.87 0.25 2.00
C PRO A 168 30.02 0.80 0.58
N THR A 169 29.38 0.12 -0.38
CA THR A 169 29.17 0.64 -1.74
C THR A 169 28.47 2.00 -1.66
N PRO A 170 28.91 3.03 -2.41
CA PRO A 170 28.29 4.35 -2.35
C PRO A 170 26.79 4.29 -2.70
N LEU A 171 26.01 5.06 -1.96
CA LEU A 171 24.55 5.12 -2.06
C LEU A 171 24.11 5.71 -3.42
N SER A 172 23.72 4.85 -4.36
CA SER A 172 22.82 5.27 -5.44
C SER A 172 21.48 5.69 -4.83
N PRO A 173 20.94 6.88 -5.15
CA PRO A 173 19.65 7.32 -4.64
C PRO A 173 18.55 6.39 -5.18
N GLN A 174 17.94 5.61 -4.28
CA GLN A 174 16.86 4.72 -4.66
C GLN A 174 15.59 5.51 -4.91
N LEU A 175 15.30 5.71 -6.20
CA LEU A 175 14.01 6.14 -6.70
C LEU A 175 12.89 5.22 -6.14
N PRO A 176 11.66 5.72 -5.96
CA PRO A 176 10.54 4.90 -5.49
C PRO A 176 10.33 3.67 -6.40
N PRO A 177 9.78 2.57 -5.86
CA PRO A 177 9.50 1.37 -6.63
C PRO A 177 8.47 1.70 -7.72
N LEU A 178 8.93 1.73 -8.97
CA LEU A 178 8.09 1.96 -10.14
C LEU A 178 6.98 0.90 -10.22
N SER A 179 5.81 1.30 -10.73
CA SER A 179 4.79 0.32 -11.10
C SER A 179 5.29 -0.60 -12.21
N LEU A 180 4.69 -1.79 -12.37
CA LEU A 180 5.10 -2.72 -13.44
C LEU A 180 5.00 -2.09 -14.83
N ALA A 181 4.02 -1.20 -15.05
CA ALA A 181 3.87 -0.47 -16.32
C ALA A 181 5.02 0.54 -16.51
N GLU A 182 5.34 1.34 -15.48
CA GLU A 182 6.47 2.28 -15.52
C GLU A 182 7.81 1.56 -15.73
N GLN A 183 8.02 0.42 -15.09
CA GLN A 183 9.23 -0.38 -15.25
C GLN A 183 9.34 -0.90 -16.70
N LEU A 184 8.31 -1.55 -17.23
CA LEU A 184 8.35 -2.09 -18.60
C LEU A 184 8.47 -0.99 -19.67
N VAL A 185 7.84 0.17 -19.46
CA VAL A 185 8.03 1.32 -20.36
C VAL A 185 9.44 1.89 -20.25
N ARG A 186 10.02 2.00 -19.05
CA ARG A 186 11.42 2.42 -18.85
C ARG A 186 12.39 1.46 -19.54
N ASP A 187 12.22 0.16 -19.32
CA ASP A 187 13.08 -0.89 -19.88
C ASP A 187 12.99 -0.95 -21.42
N SER A 188 11.87 -0.51 -22.01
CA SER A 188 11.69 -0.43 -23.47
C SER A 188 12.44 0.71 -24.15
N GLY A 189 12.81 1.78 -23.43
CA GLY A 189 13.45 2.97 -23.99
C GLY A 189 12.63 3.77 -25.03
N ALA A 190 11.36 3.45 -25.26
CA ALA A 190 10.54 4.06 -26.33
C ALA A 190 10.16 5.54 -26.09
N VAL A 191 10.19 5.98 -24.83
CA VAL A 191 9.69 7.27 -24.35
C VAL A 191 10.65 7.84 -23.30
N ALA A 192 10.80 9.17 -23.30
CA ALA A 192 11.69 9.86 -22.37
C ALA A 192 11.18 9.79 -20.91
N ASP A 193 12.08 10.03 -19.96
CA ASP A 193 11.80 9.84 -18.53
C ASP A 193 10.74 10.82 -17.97
N ASP A 194 10.62 12.00 -18.57
CA ASP A 194 9.63 13.05 -18.30
C ASP A 194 8.30 12.85 -19.05
N GLU A 195 8.35 12.23 -20.23
CA GLU A 195 7.18 11.86 -21.04
C GLU A 195 6.42 10.62 -20.48
N ARG A 196 7.08 9.79 -19.67
CA ARG A 196 6.63 8.43 -19.30
C ARG A 196 5.22 8.37 -18.69
N GLU A 197 4.90 9.25 -17.75
CA GLU A 197 3.60 9.23 -17.05
C GLU A 197 2.44 9.52 -18.01
N THR A 198 2.61 10.52 -18.88
CA THR A 198 1.59 10.92 -19.86
C THR A 198 1.41 9.90 -20.98
N PHE A 199 2.44 9.11 -21.30
CA PHE A 199 2.33 7.94 -22.17
C PHE A 199 1.55 6.78 -21.51
N ILE A 200 1.83 6.49 -20.25
CA ILE A 200 1.15 5.40 -19.50
C ILE A 200 -0.33 5.73 -19.28
N ASP A 201 -0.66 6.99 -18.98
CA ASP A 201 -2.05 7.44 -18.88
C ASP A 201 -2.80 7.34 -20.21
N TRP A 202 -2.17 7.75 -21.33
CA TRP A 202 -2.76 7.58 -22.66
C TRP A 202 -2.96 6.10 -23.02
N ILE A 203 -1.99 5.20 -22.75
CA ILE A 203 -2.19 3.75 -22.96
C ILE A 203 -3.38 3.26 -22.12
N THR A 204 -3.44 3.66 -20.85
CA THR A 204 -4.49 3.21 -19.91
C THR A 204 -5.88 3.66 -20.38
N THR A 205 -5.98 4.88 -20.89
CA THR A 205 -7.24 5.46 -21.40
C THR A 205 -7.63 4.89 -22.77
N THR A 206 -6.69 4.81 -23.72
CA THR A 206 -6.94 4.43 -25.12
C THR A 206 -7.08 2.93 -25.31
N HIS A 207 -6.21 2.13 -24.66
CA HIS A 207 -6.14 0.68 -24.86
C HIS A 207 -6.77 -0.13 -23.73
N LYS A 208 -7.11 0.49 -22.59
CA LYS A 208 -7.79 -0.13 -21.43
C LYS A 208 -7.20 -1.51 -21.06
N PRO A 209 -5.91 -1.57 -20.71
CA PRO A 209 -5.20 -2.82 -20.52
C PRO A 209 -5.81 -3.62 -19.37
N ASN A 210 -6.15 -4.89 -19.63
CA ASN A 210 -6.78 -5.82 -18.67
C ASN A 210 -5.80 -6.35 -17.60
N GLY A 211 -4.98 -5.46 -17.03
CA GLY A 211 -4.04 -5.75 -15.95
C GLY A 211 -2.62 -6.16 -16.39
N PRO A 212 -1.80 -6.69 -15.45
CA PRO A 212 -0.36 -6.89 -15.62
C PRO A 212 0.08 -7.82 -16.77
N ALA A 213 -0.79 -8.68 -17.28
CA ALA A 213 -0.46 -9.59 -18.38
C ALA A 213 -0.29 -8.84 -19.71
N TRP A 214 -1.19 -7.88 -19.99
CA TRP A 214 -1.18 -7.11 -21.24
C TRP A 214 0.13 -6.33 -21.43
N TRP A 215 0.60 -5.65 -20.37
CA TRP A 215 1.85 -4.90 -20.39
C TRP A 215 3.07 -5.79 -20.69
N ARG A 216 3.09 -7.03 -20.20
CA ARG A 216 4.16 -8.01 -20.52
C ARG A 216 4.08 -8.51 -21.95
N THR A 217 2.87 -8.70 -22.50
CA THR A 217 2.71 -9.06 -23.92
C THR A 217 3.25 -7.96 -24.83
N VAL A 218 2.87 -6.70 -24.59
CA VAL A 218 3.37 -5.52 -25.34
C VAL A 218 4.90 -5.39 -25.22
N ALA A 219 5.46 -5.62 -24.02
CA ALA A 219 6.91 -5.65 -23.80
C ALA A 219 7.60 -6.76 -24.61
N ASN A 220 7.11 -8.00 -24.53
CA ASN A 220 7.71 -9.16 -25.20
C ASN A 220 7.64 -9.06 -26.73
N ASN A 221 6.60 -8.41 -27.26
CA ASN A 221 6.43 -8.15 -28.68
C ASN A 221 7.25 -6.93 -29.20
N ASN A 222 7.82 -6.12 -28.29
CA ASN A 222 8.42 -4.82 -28.58
C ASN A 222 7.44 -3.77 -29.17
N ASP A 223 6.15 -3.89 -28.87
CA ASP A 223 5.07 -3.04 -29.41
C ASP A 223 5.11 -1.59 -28.86
N PHE A 224 5.87 -1.33 -27.79
CA PHE A 224 5.97 -0.01 -27.16
C PHE A 224 6.46 1.10 -28.09
N ALA A 225 7.36 0.79 -29.05
CA ALA A 225 7.85 1.78 -30.00
C ALA A 225 6.74 2.30 -30.93
N ALA A 226 5.91 1.40 -31.47
CA ALA A 226 4.78 1.76 -32.32
C ALA A 226 3.67 2.50 -31.53
N LEU A 227 3.43 2.09 -30.27
CA LEU A 227 2.54 2.81 -29.38
C LEU A 227 3.05 4.22 -29.07
N ALA A 228 4.35 4.41 -28.87
CA ALA A 228 4.95 5.71 -28.61
C ALA A 228 4.89 6.65 -29.83
N GLU A 229 5.06 6.13 -31.05
CA GLU A 229 4.86 6.90 -32.28
C GLU A 229 3.40 7.36 -32.42
N LYS A 230 2.44 6.44 -32.25
CA LYS A 230 1.01 6.77 -32.29
C LYS A 230 0.63 7.79 -31.20
N TRP A 231 1.13 7.61 -29.98
CA TRP A 231 0.92 8.54 -28.88
C TRP A 231 1.42 9.95 -29.21
N ARG A 232 2.62 10.09 -29.79
CA ARG A 232 3.16 11.38 -30.23
C ARG A 232 2.34 12.02 -31.37
N ALA A 233 1.72 11.21 -32.23
CA ALA A 233 0.78 11.70 -33.25
C ALA A 233 -0.58 12.15 -32.66
N ASP A 234 -1.06 11.46 -31.62
CA ASP A 234 -2.29 11.79 -30.89
C ASP A 234 -2.11 12.97 -29.91
N GLN A 235 -0.88 13.34 -29.56
CA GLN A 235 -0.62 14.53 -28.72
C GLN A 235 -1.18 15.79 -29.40
N PRO A 236 -2.05 16.57 -28.73
CA PRO A 236 -2.46 17.86 -29.26
C PRO A 236 -1.21 18.71 -29.40
N THR A 237 -0.81 19.04 -30.64
CA THR A 237 0.39 19.84 -30.92
C THR A 237 0.41 21.05 -29.99
N LYS A 238 1.32 21.02 -29.00
CA LYS A 238 1.37 22.01 -27.93
C LYS A 238 1.45 23.37 -28.62
N PRO A 239 0.40 24.22 -28.53
CA PRO A 239 0.35 25.42 -29.35
C PRO A 239 1.59 26.23 -29.02
N ALA A 240 2.45 26.41 -30.04
CA ALA A 240 3.71 27.13 -29.88
C ALA A 240 3.42 28.40 -29.10
N SER A 241 4.09 28.56 -27.95
CA SER A 241 3.65 29.47 -26.89
C SER A 241 3.26 30.81 -27.49
N LYS A 242 1.95 31.15 -27.46
CA LYS A 242 1.41 32.28 -28.23
C LYS A 242 2.03 33.63 -27.87
N THR A 243 2.76 33.69 -26.76
CA THR A 243 3.60 34.83 -26.43
C THR A 243 4.71 34.99 -27.47
N PRO A 244 4.74 36.08 -28.26
CA PRO A 244 5.86 36.36 -29.15
C PRO A 244 7.19 36.53 -28.38
N ALA A 245 8.29 36.63 -29.12
CA ALA A 245 9.58 37.01 -28.55
C ALA A 245 9.47 38.34 -27.79
N TRP A 246 10.31 38.53 -26.76
CA TRP A 246 10.34 39.77 -25.99
C TRP A 246 10.79 40.93 -26.89
N CYS A 247 10.04 42.04 -26.91
CA CYS A 247 10.31 43.18 -27.81
C CYS A 247 11.51 44.04 -27.40
N GLY A 248 12.14 43.78 -26.24
CA GLY A 248 13.28 44.55 -25.74
C GLY A 248 12.95 45.90 -25.10
N HIS A 249 11.72 46.41 -25.25
CA HIS A 249 11.29 47.73 -24.80
C HIS A 249 10.32 47.73 -23.61
N CYS A 250 10.04 46.56 -23.01
CA CYS A 250 9.09 46.43 -21.91
C CYS A 250 9.68 45.65 -20.73
N GLY A 251 9.18 45.96 -19.54
CA GLY A 251 9.46 45.26 -18.30
C GLY A 251 10.19 46.07 -17.23
N ASP A 252 10.23 47.41 -17.35
CA ASP A 252 10.61 48.34 -16.28
C ASP A 252 11.92 47.92 -15.55
N ASP A 253 12.99 47.73 -16.34
CA ASP A 253 14.32 47.23 -15.95
C ASP A 253 14.39 45.83 -15.30
N ASN A 254 13.27 45.10 -15.22
CA ASN A 254 13.22 43.75 -14.68
C ASN A 254 13.78 42.72 -15.70
N PRO A 255 14.94 42.07 -15.43
CA PRO A 255 15.53 41.10 -16.35
C PRO A 255 14.64 39.86 -16.57
N ALA A 256 13.68 39.59 -15.68
CA ALA A 256 12.73 38.49 -15.83
C ALA A 256 11.78 38.67 -17.03
N ALA A 257 11.57 39.89 -17.55
CA ALA A 257 10.71 40.16 -18.70
C ALA A 257 11.17 39.42 -19.98
N ARG A 258 12.47 39.11 -20.09
CA ARG A 258 13.03 38.27 -21.16
C ARG A 258 12.37 36.89 -21.21
N PHE A 259 12.28 36.24 -20.06
CA PHE A 259 11.93 34.82 -19.93
C PHE A 259 10.47 34.58 -19.50
N ASN A 260 9.86 35.53 -18.79
CA ASN A 260 8.52 35.39 -18.24
C ASN A 260 7.58 36.50 -18.80
N PRO A 261 6.52 36.13 -19.53
CA PRO A 261 5.57 37.07 -20.14
C PRO A 261 4.89 38.02 -19.15
N ASN A 262 4.71 37.61 -17.90
CA ASN A 262 3.97 38.38 -16.90
C ASN A 262 4.69 39.68 -16.48
N PHE A 263 6.02 39.72 -16.63
CA PHE A 263 6.82 40.93 -16.38
C PHE A 263 6.97 41.82 -17.62
N ARG A 264 6.33 41.50 -18.75
CA ARG A 264 6.38 42.31 -19.98
C ARG A 264 5.34 43.43 -19.93
N LEU A 265 5.53 44.32 -18.96
CA LEU A 265 4.70 45.51 -18.75
C LEU A 265 5.34 46.75 -19.38
N LEU A 266 4.53 47.72 -19.77
CA LEU A 266 4.92 49.05 -20.19
C LEU A 266 3.96 50.02 -19.49
N ASP A 267 4.49 50.95 -18.70
CA ASP A 267 3.72 51.88 -17.86
C ASP A 267 2.67 51.17 -16.97
N GLY A 268 3.05 50.00 -16.41
CA GLY A 268 2.17 49.17 -15.57
C GLY A 268 1.08 48.38 -16.31
N ALA A 269 0.98 48.48 -17.65
CA ALA A 269 0.02 47.72 -18.47
C ALA A 269 0.72 46.63 -19.32
N PRO A 270 0.04 45.55 -19.74
CA PRO A 270 0.63 44.55 -20.63
C PRO A 270 1.16 45.17 -21.93
N CYS A 271 2.45 44.94 -22.23
CA CYS A 271 3.08 45.52 -23.41
C CYS A 271 2.35 45.08 -24.70
N PRO A 272 1.88 46.02 -25.54
CA PRO A 272 0.98 45.73 -26.65
C PRO A 272 1.64 44.96 -27.81
N ASP A 273 2.97 44.84 -27.81
CA ASP A 273 3.75 44.08 -28.80
C ASP A 273 4.15 42.70 -28.28
N CYS A 274 4.27 42.55 -26.96
CA CYS A 274 4.47 41.25 -26.31
C CYS A 274 3.17 40.50 -26.02
N HIS A 275 2.04 41.22 -25.99
CA HIS A 275 0.70 40.71 -25.67
C HIS A 275 -0.32 41.21 -26.72
N PRO A 276 -0.27 40.73 -27.99
CA PRO A 276 -1.17 41.19 -29.05
C PRO A 276 -2.64 40.91 -28.74
N ASP A 277 -2.95 39.89 -27.94
CA ASP A 277 -4.31 39.59 -27.50
C ASP A 277 -4.85 40.62 -26.50
N ALA A 278 -3.98 41.27 -25.71
CA ALA A 278 -4.37 42.35 -24.79
C ALA A 278 -4.76 43.66 -25.53
N ARG A 279 -4.41 43.80 -26.83
CA ARG A 279 -4.96 44.87 -27.68
C ARG A 279 -6.45 44.65 -28.01
N ARG A 280 -6.93 43.40 -28.03
CA ARG A 280 -8.29 43.06 -28.50
C ARG A 280 -9.37 43.31 -27.44
N SER A 281 -9.02 43.31 -26.16
CA SER A 281 -9.95 43.48 -25.04
C SER A 281 -10.22 44.93 -24.63
N LYS A 282 -9.60 45.92 -25.29
CA LYS A 282 -9.78 47.36 -25.01
C LYS A 282 -10.68 48.09 -26.02
N THR A 283 -11.25 47.39 -27.00
CA THR A 283 -12.00 47.97 -28.13
C THR A 283 -13.46 47.50 -28.18
N ALA A 284 -14.00 47.03 -27.06
CA ALA A 284 -15.38 46.60 -26.86
C ALA A 284 -16.01 47.39 -25.71
#